data_AF-A0A3D1A0X5-F1
#
_entry.id   AF-A0A3D1A0X5-F1
#
_cell.length_a   1.000
_cell.length_b   1.000
_cell.length_c   1.000
_cell.angle_alpha   90.00
_cell.angle_beta   90.00
_cell.angle_gamma   90.00
#
_symmetry.space_group_name_H-M   'P 1'
#
loop_
_entity.id
_entity.type
_entity.pdbx_description
1 polymer ?
#
loop_
_entity_poly.entity_id
_entity_poly.type
_entity_poly.pdbx_seq_one_letter_code
_entity_poly.pdbx_strand_id
1 'polypeptide(L)'
;MSRNEGRTDIFDTTPEDADVTAAVAPQMPPHHPSGNEAPPMAWSVPSEFVSLPSRGAFYPSDHPLYNQDTLEIRYMTAKEED
;
A
#
# COMPACT_ATOMS: atom_id res chain seq x y z
N MET A 1 -42.92 -1.50 12.40
CA MET A 1 -42.66 -2.49 11.34
C MET A 1 -42.63 -1.71 10.05
N SER A 2 -41.43 -1.42 9.53
CA SER A 2 -41.23 -0.44 8.47
C SER A 2 -40.30 -0.98 7.39
N ARG A 3 -40.82 -0.90 6.16
CA ARG A 3 -40.20 -0.19 5.03
C ARG A 3 -39.11 -0.95 4.26
N ASN A 4 -39.41 -2.13 3.73
CA ASN A 4 -38.60 -2.72 2.65
C ASN A 4 -39.39 -3.38 1.50
N GLU A 5 -40.68 -3.08 1.32
CA GLU A 5 -41.51 -3.65 0.25
C GLU A 5 -41.49 -2.82 -1.05
N GLY A 6 -40.34 -2.74 -1.72
CA GLY A 6 -40.26 -2.04 -3.00
C GLY A 6 -38.91 -2.02 -3.71
N ARG A 7 -38.08 -3.06 -3.53
CA ARG A 7 -36.73 -3.12 -4.13
C ARG A 7 -36.58 -4.20 -5.20
N THR A 8 -37.60 -4.41 -6.00
CA THR A 8 -37.54 -5.26 -7.19
C THR A 8 -38.23 -4.52 -8.31
N ASP A 9 -37.46 -4.03 -9.28
CA ASP A 9 -37.84 -3.68 -10.67
C ASP A 9 -36.99 -2.54 -11.24
N ILE A 10 -35.65 -2.64 -11.13
CA ILE A 10 -34.79 -1.78 -11.94
C ILE A 10 -33.66 -2.58 -12.61
N PHE A 11 -33.79 -2.64 -13.93
CA PHE A 11 -32.80 -2.97 -14.95
C PHE A 11 -32.63 -4.44 -15.36
N ASP A 12 -33.63 -4.86 -16.14
CA ASP A 12 -33.43 -5.43 -17.47
C ASP A 12 -32.20 -4.83 -18.18
N THR A 13 -31.12 -5.62 -18.26
CA THR A 13 -30.05 -5.46 -19.25
C THR A 13 -29.86 -6.84 -19.86
N THR A 14 -30.72 -7.15 -20.84
CA THR A 14 -30.47 -8.21 -21.80
C THR A 14 -29.22 -7.80 -22.59
N PRO A 15 -28.12 -8.58 -22.59
CA PRO A 15 -27.04 -8.31 -23.53
C PRO A 15 -27.53 -8.73 -24.91
N GLU A 16 -28.02 -7.75 -25.67
CA GLU A 16 -28.31 -7.94 -27.08
C GLU A 16 -27.00 -8.24 -27.81
N ASP A 17 -27.03 -9.40 -28.46
CA ASP A 17 -26.03 -9.95 -29.34
C ASP A 17 -25.71 -8.95 -30.47
N ALA A 18 -24.52 -8.35 -30.43
CA ALA A 18 -23.98 -7.58 -31.54
C ALA A 18 -22.75 -8.33 -32.07
N ASP A 19 -23.02 -9.10 -33.12
CA ASP A 19 -22.07 -9.61 -34.10
C ASP A 19 -20.95 -8.59 -34.40
N VAL A 20 -19.70 -8.99 -34.13
CA VAL A 20 -18.53 -8.48 -34.84
C VAL A 20 -17.69 -9.66 -35.31
N THR A 21 -18.10 -10.20 -36.45
CA THR A 21 -17.24 -11.03 -37.28
C THR A 21 -16.08 -10.19 -37.82
N ALA A 22 -14.86 -10.29 -37.26
CA ALA A 22 -13.63 -9.88 -37.94
C ALA A 22 -12.35 -10.51 -37.35
N ALA A 23 -11.69 -11.31 -38.19
CA ALA A 23 -10.26 -11.61 -38.23
C ALA A 23 -9.60 -12.31 -37.02
N VAL A 24 -9.39 -13.62 -37.22
CA VAL A 24 -8.42 -14.46 -36.49
C VAL A 24 -6.99 -13.94 -36.68
N ALA A 25 -6.34 -13.58 -35.58
CA ALA A 25 -4.88 -13.60 -35.42
C ALA A 25 -4.58 -14.28 -34.08
N PRO A 26 -3.73 -15.33 -34.02
CA PRO A 26 -3.39 -15.97 -32.75
C PRO A 26 -2.43 -15.06 -31.99
N GLN A 27 -2.99 -14.15 -31.18
CA GLN A 27 -2.21 -13.33 -30.25
C GLN A 27 -1.96 -14.20 -29.01
N MET A 28 -0.83 -14.91 -29.04
CA MET A 28 -0.30 -15.60 -27.88
C MET A 28 -0.09 -14.56 -26.77
N PRO A 29 -0.71 -14.68 -25.59
CA PRO A 29 -0.52 -13.70 -24.53
C PRO A 29 0.97 -13.68 -24.15
N PRO A 30 1.59 -12.49 -24.01
CA PRO A 30 2.91 -12.43 -23.40
C PRO A 30 2.76 -13.03 -21.99
N HIS A 31 3.52 -14.08 -21.71
CA HIS A 31 3.67 -14.58 -20.35
C HIS A 31 4.35 -13.46 -19.55
N HIS A 32 3.56 -12.68 -18.82
CA HIS A 32 4.08 -11.90 -17.71
C HIS A 32 4.53 -12.92 -16.66
N PRO A 33 5.80 -12.94 -16.22
CA PRO A 33 6.16 -13.65 -15.01
C PRO A 33 5.53 -12.91 -13.83
N SER A 34 4.25 -13.19 -13.55
CA SER A 34 3.61 -12.80 -12.29
C SER A 34 4.10 -13.74 -11.18
N GLY A 35 5.41 -13.69 -10.92
CA GLY A 35 6.02 -14.14 -9.68
C GLY A 35 6.04 -12.98 -8.70
N ASN A 36 4.87 -12.43 -8.37
CA ASN A 36 4.74 -11.52 -7.25
C ASN A 36 4.47 -12.39 -6.01
N GLU A 37 5.49 -13.12 -5.56
CA GLU A 37 5.54 -13.59 -4.18
C GLU A 37 5.40 -12.34 -3.31
N ALA A 38 4.20 -12.13 -2.77
CA ALA A 38 3.98 -11.10 -1.78
C ALA A 38 5.04 -11.28 -0.69
N PRO A 39 5.78 -10.23 -0.31
CA PRO A 39 6.79 -10.36 0.73
C PRO A 39 6.12 -10.97 1.97
N PRO A 40 6.72 -11.99 2.60
CA PRO A 40 6.12 -12.69 3.73
C PRO A 40 5.88 -11.67 4.84
N MET A 41 4.60 -11.28 5.02
CA MET A 41 4.11 -10.31 6.01
C MET A 41 5.11 -9.18 6.31
N ALA A 42 5.13 -8.15 5.45
CA ALA A 42 5.86 -6.93 5.77
C ALA A 42 5.14 -6.19 6.92
N TRP A 43 5.55 -6.43 8.16
CA TRP A 43 5.11 -5.61 9.30
C TRP A 43 5.82 -4.26 9.22
N SER A 44 5.07 -3.19 8.98
CA SER A 44 5.61 -1.84 9.04
C SER A 44 5.93 -1.51 10.49
N VAL A 45 7.22 -1.31 10.78
CA VAL A 45 7.65 -0.78 12.06
C VAL A 45 7.17 0.68 12.13
N PRO A 46 6.40 1.09 13.16
CA PRO A 46 6.04 2.48 13.33
C PRO A 46 7.32 3.32 13.45
N SER A 47 7.41 4.43 12.70
CA SER A 47 8.45 5.43 12.90
C SER A 47 7.84 6.81 13.06
N GLU A 48 8.44 7.60 13.95
CA GLU A 48 7.99 8.98 14.23
C GLU A 48 9.16 9.94 14.07
N PHE A 49 8.89 11.10 13.47
CA PHE A 49 9.83 12.21 13.39
C PHE A 49 9.60 13.16 14.56
N VAL A 50 10.58 13.25 15.45
CA VAL A 50 10.54 14.17 16.59
C VAL A 50 11.54 15.30 16.39
N SER A 51 11.16 16.54 16.75
CA SER A 51 12.08 17.67 16.75
C SER A 51 12.87 17.72 18.05
N LEU A 52 14.19 17.91 17.97
CA LEU A 52 14.99 18.22 19.16
C LEU A 52 14.72 19.67 19.59
N PRO A 53 14.37 19.91 20.87
CA PRO A 53 14.21 21.27 21.37
C PRO A 53 15.52 22.08 21.30
N SER A 54 16.67 21.40 21.34
CA SER A 54 18.00 21.99 21.27
C SER A 54 18.58 22.06 19.86
N ARG A 55 17.90 21.53 18.83
CA ARG A 55 18.42 21.41 17.46
C ARG A 55 19.82 20.80 17.36
N GLY A 56 20.12 19.85 18.26
CA GLY A 56 21.40 19.18 18.28
C GLY A 56 22.58 20.00 18.84
N ALA A 57 22.33 21.19 19.41
CA ALA A 57 23.40 22.12 19.84
C ALA A 57 24.23 21.64 21.04
N PHE A 58 23.68 20.75 21.88
CA PHE A 58 24.37 20.24 23.08
C PHE A 58 25.09 18.91 22.84
N TYR A 59 25.00 18.34 21.65
CA TYR A 59 25.81 17.17 21.31
C TYR A 59 27.24 17.62 20.97
N PRO A 60 28.27 16.84 21.33
CA PRO A 60 29.63 17.13 20.88
C PRO A 60 29.73 16.99 19.37
N SER A 61 30.71 17.67 18.76
CA SER A 61 30.88 17.69 17.29
C SER A 61 31.13 16.33 16.65
N ASP A 62 31.57 15.35 17.44
CA ASP A 62 31.79 13.96 17.02
C ASP A 62 30.50 13.11 17.02
N HIS A 63 29.43 13.61 17.63
CA HIS A 63 28.19 12.87 17.76
C HIS A 63 27.29 13.07 16.53
N PRO A 64 26.67 12.00 15.99
CA PRO A 64 25.82 12.07 14.79
C PRO A 64 24.61 12.99 14.93
N LEU A 65 24.23 13.33 16.16
CA LEU A 65 23.11 14.23 16.46
C LEU A 65 23.53 15.70 16.62
N TYR A 66 24.80 16.02 16.39
CA TYR A 66 25.26 17.41 16.39
C TYR A 66 24.63 18.20 15.25
N ASN A 67 24.04 19.36 15.58
CA ASN A 67 23.27 20.20 14.64
C ASN A 67 22.11 19.48 13.91
N GLN A 68 21.56 18.40 14.47
CA GLN A 68 20.35 17.78 13.94
C GLN A 68 19.09 18.40 14.55
N ASP A 69 18.16 18.86 13.70
CA ASP A 69 16.90 19.47 14.14
C ASP A 69 15.82 18.40 14.43
N THR A 70 15.80 17.32 13.66
CA THR A 70 14.79 16.25 13.75
C THR A 70 15.42 14.86 13.77
N LEU A 71 14.80 13.92 14.47
CA LEU A 71 15.21 12.50 14.53
C LEU A 71 14.06 11.62 14.11
N GLU A 72 14.38 10.55 13.39
CA GLU A 72 13.48 9.43 13.17
C GLU A 72 13.68 8.40 14.28
N ILE A 73 12.63 8.15 15.06
CA ILE A 73 12.60 7.10 16.07
C ILE A 73 11.86 5.91 15.48
N ARG A 74 12.53 4.76 15.40
CA ARG A 74 11.94 3.48 14.99
C ARG A 74 11.75 2.59 16.22
N TYR A 75 10.57 2.03 16.40
CA TYR A 75 10.31 1.10 17.50
C TYR A 75 10.91 -0.27 17.19
N MET A 76 11.79 -0.78 18.05
CA MET A 76 12.27 -2.15 17.89
C MET A 76 11.12 -3.14 18.10
N THR A 77 11.03 -4.15 17.23
CA THR A 77 10.12 -5.28 17.43
C THR A 77 10.87 -6.41 18.12
N ALA A 78 10.15 -7.31 18.83
CA ALA A 78 10.77 -8.42 19.55
C ALA A 78 11.62 -9.37 18.68
N LYS A 79 11.45 -9.32 17.34
CA LYS A 79 12.26 -10.06 16.38
C LYS A 79 13.65 -9.44 16.11
N GLU A 80 13.81 -8.14 16.37
CA GLU A 80 15.04 -7.37 16.09
C GLU A 80 15.99 -7.28 17.31
N GLU A 81 15.52 -7.68 18.50
CA GLU A 81 16.30 -7.68 19.75
C GLU A 81 17.03 -9.02 20.01
N ASP A 82 16.57 -10.14 19.44
CA ASP A 82 17.15 -11.50 19.53
C ASP A 82 18.20 -11.77 18.43
#